data_AF-Q147Z0-F1
#
_entry.id   AF-Q147Z0-F1
#
_cell.length_a   1.000
_cell.length_b   1.000
_cell.length_c   1.000
_cell.angle_alpha   90.00
_cell.angle_beta   90.00
_cell.angle_gamma   90.00
#
_symmetry.space_group_name_H-M   'P 1'
#
loop_
_entity.id
_entity.type
_entity.pdbx_description
1 polymer ?
#
loop_
_entity_poly.entity_id
_entity_poly.type
_entity_poly.pdbx_seq_one_letter_code
_entity_poly.pdbx_strand_id
1 'polypeptide(L)' 'MRSGWFWAGWLSLITSNVYSFWKEGEPNNEGDEDCVVMAEDKWNDSRCTANNFWVCEQPSAPCPGY' A
#
# COMPACT_ATOMS: atom_id res chain seq x y z
N MET A 1 9.04 18.74 -4.03
CA MET A 1 8.66 17.48 -3.36
C MET A 1 8.11 16.55 -4.43
N ARG A 2 8.44 15.25 -4.42
CA ARG A 2 7.85 14.29 -5.37
C ARG A 2 6.43 13.98 -4.89
N SER A 3 5.45 14.15 -5.76
CA SER A 3 4.06 13.72 -5.53
C SER A 3 3.87 12.34 -6.15
N GLY A 4 3.34 11.39 -5.37
CA GLY A 4 3.06 10.03 -5.81
C GLY A 4 3.07 9.00 -4.68
N TRP A 5 2.38 7.89 -4.91
CA TRP A 5 2.34 6.73 -4.02
C TRP A 5 3.52 5.79 -4.28
N PHE A 6 4.16 5.32 -3.20
CA PHE A 6 5.31 4.42 -3.25
C PHE A 6 5.10 3.24 -2.30
N TRP A 7 5.47 2.05 -2.76
CA TRP A 7 5.49 0.85 -1.91
C TRP A 7 6.69 0.89 -0.95
N ALA A 8 6.46 0.49 0.30
CA ALA A 8 7.48 0.47 1.35
C ALA A 8 8.56 -0.63 1.15
N GLY A 9 8.31 -1.63 0.30
CA GLY A 9 9.21 -2.74 0.03
C GLY A 9 10.24 -2.48 -1.09
N TRP A 10 11.11 -3.46 -1.34
CA TRP A 10 12.16 -3.41 -2.36
C TRP A 10 11.62 -3.48 -3.80
N LEU A 11 10.31 -3.70 -3.96
CA LEU A 11 9.56 -3.58 -5.22
C LEU A 11 9.27 -2.12 -5.58
N SER A 12 10.16 -1.17 -5.26
CA SER A 12 10.08 0.22 -5.72
C SER A 12 10.12 0.35 -7.26
N LEU A 13 10.33 -0.76 -7.98
CA LEU A 13 10.29 -0.84 -9.44
C LEU A 13 8.88 -1.08 -10.01
N ILE A 14 7.88 -1.40 -9.17
CA ILE A 14 6.47 -1.27 -9.57
C ILE A 14 6.06 0.19 -9.36
N THR A 15 6.78 1.11 -10.00
CA THR A 15 6.25 2.44 -10.24
C THR A 15 5.21 2.35 -11.35
N SER A 16 4.13 3.10 -11.17
CA SER A 16 3.18 3.53 -12.20
C SER A 16 2.00 2.60 -12.48
N ASN A 17 0.85 2.98 -11.91
CA ASN A 17 -0.46 3.05 -12.58
C ASN A 17 -1.10 1.80 -13.19
N VAL A 18 -0.52 0.60 -13.11
CA VAL A 18 -1.10 -0.54 -13.84
C VAL A 18 -2.41 -1.01 -13.21
N TYR A 19 -2.56 -0.91 -11.87
CA TYR A 19 -3.81 -1.21 -11.17
C TYR A 19 -3.98 -0.32 -9.95
N SER A 20 -4.95 0.58 -10.01
CA SER A 20 -5.44 1.33 -8.87
C SER A 20 -6.63 0.58 -8.28
N PHE A 21 -6.57 0.25 -6.98
CA PHE A 21 -7.68 -0.35 -6.24
C PHE A 21 -8.32 0.65 -5.28
N TRP A 22 -8.13 1.95 -5.50
CA TRP A 22 -8.75 3.00 -4.70
C TRP A 22 -10.27 2.85 -4.65
N LYS A 23 -10.82 3.09 -3.47
CA LYS A 23 -12.25 3.29 -3.29
C LYS A 23 -12.68 4.53 -4.09
N GLU A 24 -13.94 4.54 -4.50
CA GLU A 24 -14.49 5.73 -5.15
C GLU A 24 -14.37 6.94 -4.21
N GLY A 25 -13.76 8.02 -4.71
CA GLY A 25 -13.46 9.21 -3.93
C GLY A 25 -12.03 9.26 -3.38
N GLU A 26 -11.29 8.15 -3.41
CA GLU A 26 -9.93 8.06 -2.86
C GLU A 26 -8.84 8.08 -3.93
N PRO A 27 -7.62 8.53 -3.59
CA PRO A 27 -7.20 9.10 -2.30
C PRO A 27 -7.62 10.57 -2.14
N ASN A 28 -8.14 10.94 -0.97
CA ASN A 28 -8.73 12.26 -0.71
C ASN A 28 -7.91 13.18 0.21
N ASN A 29 -6.89 12.63 0.87
CA ASN A 29 -6.01 13.27 1.85
C ASN A 29 -6.75 13.97 3.00
N GLU A 30 -7.80 13.35 3.54
CA GLU A 30 -8.67 13.96 4.56
C GLU A 30 -7.97 14.09 5.92
N GLY A 31 -7.38 15.26 6.13
CA GLY A 31 -6.70 15.56 7.40
C GLY A 31 -5.36 14.85 7.55
N ASP A 32 -4.57 14.86 6.47
CA ASP A 32 -3.15 14.44 6.40
C ASP A 32 -2.97 12.92 6.39
N GLU A 33 -3.45 12.30 5.30
CA GLU A 33 -3.54 10.86 5.11
C GLU A 33 -2.52 10.38 4.08
N ASP A 34 -1.29 10.10 4.55
CA ASP A 34 -0.16 9.75 3.67
C ASP A 34 0.14 8.24 3.58
N CYS A 35 -0.69 7.38 4.18
CA CYS A 35 -0.49 5.92 4.19
C CYS A 35 -1.69 5.17 3.63
N VAL A 36 -1.48 4.09 2.87
CA VAL A 36 -2.57 3.30 2.30
C VAL A 36 -3.05 2.23 3.30
N VAL A 37 -4.36 2.09 3.45
CA VAL A 37 -5.00 0.97 4.16
C VAL A 37 -5.98 0.25 3.25
N MET A 38 -6.24 -1.03 3.54
CA MET A 38 -7.37 -1.74 2.92
C MET A 38 -8.63 -1.44 3.72
N ALA A 39 -9.61 -0.82 3.07
CA ALA A 39 -10.95 -0.60 3.57
C ALA A 39 -11.91 -1.48 2.76
N GLU A 40 -12.35 -2.58 3.36
CA GLU A 40 -13.14 -3.62 2.69
C GLU A 40 -12.33 -4.30 1.56
N ASP A 41 -12.75 -4.14 0.30
CA ASP A 41 -12.13 -4.71 -0.89
C ASP A 41 -11.29 -3.68 -1.68
N LYS A 42 -11.19 -2.44 -1.18
CA LYS A 42 -10.54 -1.32 -1.86
C LYS A 42 -9.58 -0.55 -0.94
N TRP A 43 -8.82 0.37 -1.53
CA TRP A 43 -7.84 1.18 -0.81
C TRP A 43 -8.44 2.51 -0.35
N ASN A 44 -7.98 2.96 0.82
CA ASN A 44 -8.23 4.28 1.40
C ASN A 44 -6.88 4.84 1.82
N ASP A 45 -6.62 6.11 1.59
CA ASP A 45 -5.51 6.77 2.26
C ASP A 45 -5.92 7.02 3.71
N SER A 46 -4.99 6.90 4.63
CA SER A 46 -5.24 7.08 6.04
C SER A 46 -4.05 7.72 6.73
N ARG A 47 -4.29 8.33 7.88
CA ARG A 47 -3.20 8.83 8.74
C ARG A 47 -2.25 7.68 9.08
N CYS A 48 -0.96 7.88 8.81
CA CYS A 48 0.08 6.90 9.11
C CYS A 48 0.18 6.54 10.61
N THR A 49 -0.35 7.38 11.50
CA THR A 49 -0.36 7.17 12.95
C THR A 49 -1.57 6.38 13.45
N ALA A 50 -2.53 6.05 12.58
CA ALA A 50 -3.68 5.24 12.95
C ALA A 50 -3.26 3.79 13.27
N ASN A 51 -3.87 3.22 14.32
CA ASN A 51 -3.62 1.83 14.71
C ASN A 51 -4.51 0.89 13.87
N ASN A 52 -3.96 0.34 12.79
CA ASN A 52 -4.62 -0.63 11.93
C ASN A 52 -3.89 -1.98 11.97
N PHE A 53 -4.56 -3.05 11.54
CA PHE A 53 -3.87 -4.31 11.21
C PHE A 53 -2.98 -4.12 9.97
N TRP A 54 -1.95 -4.95 9.84
CA TRP A 54 -1.01 -4.89 8.72
C TRP A 54 -0.75 -6.26 8.12
N VAL A 55 -0.27 -6.26 6.88
CA VAL A 55 0.15 -7.45 6.13
C VAL A 55 1.64 -7.31 5.84
N CYS A 56 2.40 -8.39 6.07
CA CYS A 56 3.81 -8.47 5.68
C CYS A 56 3.96 -9.34 4.43
N GLU A 57 4.88 -8.97 3.55
CA GLU A 57 5.26 -9.76 2.38
C GLU A 57 6.72 -10.21 2.52
N GLN A 58 6.99 -11.48 2.23
CA GLN A 58 8.34 -12.00 2.08
C GLN A 58 8.38 -13.05 0.96
N PRO A 59 9.50 -13.20 0.25
CA PRO A 59 9.68 -14.32 -0.68
C PRO A 59 9.52 -15.65 0.05
N SER A 60 8.87 -16.62 -0.61
CA SER A 60 8.85 -17.98 -0.08
C SER A 60 10.27 -18.56 -0.09
N ALA A 61 10.61 -19.30 0.96
CA ALA A 61 11.84 -20.08 0.96
C ALA A 61 11.69 -21.25 -0.03
N PRO A 62 12.72 -21.56 -0.84
CA PRO A 62 12.72 -22.81 -1.58
C PRO A 62 12.65 -23.98 -0.59
N CYS A 63 11.92 -25.02 -0.95
CA CYS A 63 11.88 -26.25 -0.16
C CYS A 63 13.34 -26.73 0.05
N PRO A 64 13.77 -27.01 1.31
CA PRO A 64 15.05 -27.68 1.53
C PRO A 64 15.00 -29.02 0.78
N GLY A 65 15.96 -29.23 -0.12
CA GLY A 65 15.87 -30.18 -1.23
C GLY A 65 15.62 -31.65 -0.87
N TYR A 66 15.35 -32.41 -1.94
CA TYR A 66 15.88 -33.76 -2.08
C TYR A 66 17.41 -33.75 -2.02
#